data_AF-K9QX85-F1
#
_entry.id   AF-K9QX85-F1
#
_cell.length_a   1.000
_cell.length_b   1.000
_cell.length_c   1.000
_cell.angle_alpha   90.00
_cell.angle_beta   90.00
_cell.angle_gamma   90.00
#
_symmetry.space_group_name_H-M   'P 1'
#
loop_
_entity.id
_entity.type
_entity.pdbx_description
1 polymer ?
#
loop_
_entity_poly.entity_id
_entity_poly.type
_entity_poly.pdbx_seq_one_letter_code
_entity_poly.pdbx_strand_id
1 'polypeptide(L)'
;MSETINIEQAVINNLSILSHEKQQEVLDFVEFLVQKTTTNHQLARDKSLQPEKRLSLKEIAKLPIAERHKILEPYMVATAEDFLTDPELTEFSVLA
;
A
#
# COMPACT_ATOMS: atom_id res chain seq x y z
N MET A 1 22.12 29.57 3.43
CA MET A 1 22.55 28.25 3.96
C MET A 1 21.29 27.49 4.29
N SER A 2 20.92 26.49 3.50
CA SER A 2 19.70 25.72 3.74
C SER A 2 20.02 24.69 4.83
N GLU A 3 19.56 24.94 6.05
CA GLU A 3 19.59 23.95 7.11
C GLU A 3 18.71 22.77 6.69
N THR A 4 19.34 21.68 6.24
CA THR A 4 18.66 20.41 6.08
C THR A 4 18.34 19.90 7.48
N ILE A 5 17.09 20.10 7.92
CA ILE A 5 16.61 19.53 9.18
C ILE A 5 16.86 18.02 9.12
N ASN A 6 17.76 17.54 9.97
CA ASN A 6 17.99 16.12 10.11
C ASN A 6 16.79 15.53 10.85
N ILE A 7 15.91 14.86 10.10
CA ILE A 7 14.62 14.35 10.58
C ILE A 7 14.82 13.38 11.75
N GLU A 8 15.86 12.54 11.69
CA GLU A 8 16.19 11.61 12.77
C GLU A 8 16.50 12.36 14.06
N GLN A 9 17.33 13.41 13.97
CA GLN A 9 17.67 14.23 15.12
C GLN A 9 16.46 15.00 15.65
N ALA A 10 15.59 15.50 14.76
CA ALA A 10 14.35 16.17 15.15
C ALA A 10 13.42 15.21 15.92
N VAL A 11 13.29 13.96 15.47
CA VAL A 11 12.49 12.94 16.16
C VAL A 11 13.08 12.60 17.52
N ILE A 12 14.40 12.35 17.61
CA ILE A 12 15.08 12.06 18.89
C ILE A 12 14.91 13.20 19.88
N ASN A 13 15.10 14.44 19.43
CA ASN A 13 14.95 15.62 20.29
C ASN A 13 13.51 15.71 20.83
N ASN A 14 12.49 15.52 19.98
CA ASN A 14 11.10 15.55 20.42
C ASN A 14 10.75 14.41 21.39
N LEU A 15 11.23 13.19 21.14
CA LEU A 15 11.01 12.04 22.03
C LEU A 15 11.66 12.25 23.40
N SER A 16 12.84 12.87 23.44
CA SER A 16 13.58 13.11 24.68
C SER A 16 12.88 14.10 25.63
N ILE A 17 12.01 14.97 25.10
CA ILE A 17 11.25 15.98 25.88
C ILE A 17 9.96 15.39 26.48
N LEU A 18 9.50 14.23 25.99
CA LEU A 18 8.28 13.59 26.47
C LEU A 18 8.49 12.92 27.84
N SER A 19 7.39 12.78 28.60
CA SER A 19 7.39 11.98 29.82
C SER A 19 7.57 10.49 29.50
N HIS A 20 8.07 9.72 30.47
CA HIS A 20 8.30 8.28 30.30
C HIS A 20 7.07 7.50 29.82
N GLU A 21 5.88 7.86 30.30
CA GLU A 21 4.62 7.23 29.87
C GLU A 21 4.33 7.46 28.39
N LYS A 22 4.54 8.68 27.89
CA LYS A 22 4.36 9.01 26.47
C LYS A 22 5.45 8.42 25.58
N GLN A 23 6.67 8.30 26.10
CA GLN A 23 7.74 7.60 25.39
C GLN A 23 7.38 6.12 25.19
N GLN A 24 6.83 5.48 26.22
CA GLN A 24 6.39 4.09 26.13
C GLN A 24 5.23 3.93 25.15
N GLU A 25 4.24 4.83 25.17
CA GLU A 25 3.12 4.82 24.22
C GLU A 25 3.60 4.88 22.76
N VAL A 26 4.61 5.71 22.45
CA VAL A 26 5.18 5.79 21.11
C VAL A 26 5.91 4.50 20.74
N LEU A 27 6.65 3.89 21.66
CA LEU A 27 7.31 2.60 21.42
C LEU A 27 6.29 1.49 21.16
N ASP A 28 5.24 1.42 21.97
CA ASP A 28 4.15 0.46 21.82
C ASP A 28 3.43 0.65 20.47
N PHE A 29 3.21 1.90 20.06
CA PHE A 29 2.62 2.23 18.76
C PHE A 29 3.53 1.80 17.59
N VAL A 30 4.83 2.03 17.68
CA VAL A 30 5.79 1.60 16.66
C VAL A 30 5.83 0.07 16.58
N GLU A 31 5.85 -0.63 17.70
CA GLU A 31 5.80 -2.10 17.75
C GLU A 31 4.50 -2.63 17.12
N PHE A 32 3.35 -2.01 17.44
CA PHE A 32 2.08 -2.31 16.81
C PHE A 32 2.12 -2.13 15.29
N LEU A 33 2.74 -1.06 14.77
CA LEU A 33 2.89 -0.84 13.34
C LEU A 33 3.76 -1.92 12.67
N VAL A 34 4.87 -2.31 13.30
CA VAL A 34 5.75 -3.38 12.81
C VAL A 34 5.01 -4.72 12.78
N GLN A 35 4.24 -5.02 13.83
CA GLN A 35 3.46 -6.25 13.89
C GLN A 35 2.35 -6.26 12.84
N LYS A 36 1.58 -5.17 12.73
CA LYS A 36 0.48 -5.04 11.76
C LYS A 36 0.96 -5.14 10.31
N THR A 37 2.13 -4.58 9.99
CA THR A 37 2.73 -4.72 8.66
C THR A 37 3.20 -6.15 8.38
N THR A 38 3.80 -6.83 9.37
CA THR A 38 4.23 -8.23 9.25
C THR A 38 3.03 -9.18 9.08
N THR A 39 1.98 -9.02 9.88
CA THR A 39 0.77 -9.85 9.81
C THR A 39 -0.02 -9.62 8.52
N ASN A 40 -0.14 -8.37 8.04
CA ASN A 40 -0.73 -8.11 6.72
C ASN A 40 0.08 -8.73 5.58
N HIS A 41 1.41 -8.77 5.71
CA HIS A 41 2.26 -9.42 4.71
C HIS A 41 2.09 -10.96 4.70
N GLN A 42 1.73 -11.57 5.83
CA GLN A 42 1.40 -13.01 5.91
C GLN A 42 -0.01 -13.32 5.39
N LEU A 43 -1.03 -12.53 5.75
CA LEU A 43 -2.38 -12.68 5.21
C LEU A 43 -2.46 -12.43 3.69
N ALA A 44 -1.58 -11.57 3.15
CA ALA A 44 -1.41 -11.36 1.72
C ALA A 44 -0.70 -12.52 0.99
N ARG A 45 0.06 -13.36 1.72
CA ARG A 45 0.83 -14.48 1.17
C ARG A 45 -0.02 -15.75 1.04
N ASP A 46 -0.94 -16.01 1.97
CA ASP A 46 -1.79 -17.22 1.95
C ASP A 46 -2.90 -17.21 0.89
N LYS A 47 -3.26 -16.03 0.36
CA LYS A 47 -4.20 -15.91 -0.78
C LYS A 47 -3.53 -15.93 -2.16
N SER A 48 -2.20 -16.02 -2.24
CA SER A 48 -1.48 -16.10 -3.53
C SER A 48 -0.63 -17.36 -3.59
N LEU A 49 -1.25 -18.45 -4.06
CA LEU A 49 -0.57 -19.52 -4.79
C LEU A 49 0.01 -18.94 -6.10
N GLN A 50 1.05 -18.11 -6.00
CA GLN A 50 2.12 -17.86 -6.97
C GLN A 50 3.01 -16.73 -6.41
N PRO A 51 4.33 -16.94 -6.25
CA PRO A 51 5.28 -15.90 -5.89
C PRO A 51 5.67 -15.09 -7.13
N GLU A 52 4.68 -14.50 -7.81
CA GLU A 52 4.97 -13.48 -8.81
C GLU A 52 5.20 -12.18 -8.02
N LYS A 53 6.43 -11.66 -8.12
CA LYS A 53 6.86 -10.39 -7.54
C LYS A 53 5.76 -9.34 -7.78
N ARG A 54 5.05 -8.91 -6.73
CA ARG A 54 3.99 -7.90 -6.84
C ARG A 54 4.61 -6.58 -7.27
N LEU A 55 4.66 -6.35 -8.58
CA LEU A 55 5.12 -5.11 -9.17
C LEU A 55 4.16 -3.99 -8.81
N SER A 56 4.68 -2.80 -8.49
CA SER A 56 3.87 -1.60 -8.36
C SER A 56 3.23 -1.25 -9.71
N LEU A 57 2.12 -0.50 -9.69
CA LEU A 57 1.46 -0.03 -10.92
C LEU A 57 2.43 0.74 -11.84
N LYS A 58 3.35 1.51 -11.25
CA LYS A 58 4.39 2.24 -12.00
C LYS A 58 5.39 1.30 -12.67
N GLU A 59 5.68 0.15 -12.06
CA GLU A 59 6.54 -0.87 -12.65
C GLU A 59 5.80 -1.64 -13.76
N ILE A 60 4.52 -1.99 -13.55
CA ILE A 60 3.67 -2.63 -14.55
C ILE A 60 3.53 -1.77 -15.80
N ALA A 61 3.36 -0.45 -15.65
CA ALA A 61 3.23 0.48 -16.77
C ALA A 61 4.49 0.60 -17.63
N LYS A 62 5.66 0.19 -17.11
CA LYS A 62 6.93 0.20 -17.85
C LYS A 62 7.17 -1.09 -18.65
N LEU A 63 6.36 -2.12 -18.45
CA LEU A 63 6.50 -3.39 -19.15
C LEU A 63 5.98 -3.32 -20.60
N PRO A 64 6.47 -4.19 -21.50
CA PRO A 64 5.85 -4.40 -22.80
C PRO A 64 4.37 -4.77 -22.67
N ILE A 65 3.58 -4.40 -23.67
CA ILE A 65 2.10 -4.55 -23.66
C ILE A 65 1.68 -6.01 -23.39
N ALA A 66 2.36 -6.99 -23.98
CA ALA A 66 2.06 -8.40 -23.80
C ALA A 66 2.22 -8.85 -22.34
N GLU A 67 3.32 -8.46 -21.69
CA GLU A 67 3.58 -8.79 -20.29
C GLU A 67 2.59 -8.08 -19.35
N ARG A 68 2.28 -6.81 -19.66
CA ARG A 68 1.26 -6.06 -18.93
C ARG A 68 -0.10 -6.75 -18.99
N HIS A 69 -0.53 -7.21 -20.17
CA HIS A 69 -1.81 -7.90 -20.31
C HIS A 69 -1.85 -9.21 -19.54
N LYS A 70 -0.79 -10.01 -19.57
CA LYS A 70 -0.70 -11.24 -18.78
C LYS A 70 -0.86 -10.99 -17.28
N ILE A 71 -0.33 -9.88 -16.77
CA ILE A 71 -0.46 -9.50 -15.35
C ILE A 71 -1.86 -8.97 -15.04
N LEU A 72 -2.46 -8.18 -15.94
CA LEU A 72 -3.75 -7.52 -15.71
C LEU A 72 -4.96 -8.40 -16.04
N GLU A 73 -4.80 -9.43 -16.87
CA GLU A 73 -5.88 -10.31 -17.35
C GLU A 73 -6.79 -10.86 -16.24
N PRO A 74 -6.27 -11.40 -15.11
CA PRO A 74 -7.13 -11.88 -14.03
C PRO A 74 -7.99 -10.78 -13.40
N TYR A 75 -7.48 -9.55 -13.35
CA TYR A 75 -8.19 -8.41 -12.79
C TYR A 75 -9.21 -7.83 -13.76
N MET A 76 -8.95 -7.89 -15.07
CA MET A 76 -9.91 -7.44 -16.09
C MET A 76 -11.18 -8.28 -16.08
N VAL A 77 -11.08 -9.59 -15.84
CA VAL A 77 -12.26 -10.47 -15.71
C VAL A 77 -13.07 -10.08 -14.48
N ALA A 78 -12.43 -9.91 -13.32
CA ALA A 78 -13.11 -9.49 -12.09
C ALA A 78 -13.78 -8.12 -12.26
N THR A 79 -13.08 -7.15 -12.85
CA THR A 79 -13.63 -5.83 -13.13
C THR A 79 -14.83 -5.89 -14.08
N ALA A 80 -14.83 -6.78 -15.08
CA ALA A 80 -15.99 -6.95 -15.97
C ALA A 80 -17.22 -7.49 -15.22
N GLU A 81 -17.03 -8.36 -14.23
CA GLU A 81 -18.11 -8.83 -13.34
C GLU A 81 -18.61 -7.70 -12.43
N ASP A 82 -17.71 -6.86 -11.92
CA ASP A 82 -18.08 -5.69 -11.10
C ASP A 82 -18.99 -4.73 -11.89
N PHE A 83 -18.69 -4.46 -13.17
CA PHE A 83 -19.56 -3.62 -14.02
C PHE A 83 -20.97 -4.20 -14.27
N LEU A 84 -21.14 -5.52 -14.16
CA LEU A 84 -22.45 -6.16 -14.31
C LEU A 84 -23.27 -6.13 -13.02
N THR A 85 -22.59 -6.10 -11.87
CA THR A 85 -23.23 -6.23 -10.56
C THR A 85 -23.37 -4.88 -9.84
N ASP A 86 -22.53 -3.91 -10.19
CA ASP A 86 -22.52 -2.56 -9.63
C ASP A 86 -22.93 -1.52 -10.70
N PRO A 87 -24.22 -1.11 -10.71
CA PRO A 87 -24.70 -0.12 -11.67
C PRO A 87 -24.03 1.25 -11.49
N GLU A 88 -23.49 1.57 -10.30
CA GLU A 88 -22.77 2.83 -10.06
C GLU A 88 -21.48 2.92 -10.88
N LEU A 89 -20.86 1.77 -11.19
CA LEU A 89 -19.68 1.71 -12.06
C LEU A 89 -20.02 1.99 -13.53
N THR A 90 -21.28 1.82 -13.93
CA THR A 90 -21.77 2.12 -15.29
C THR A 90 -22.23 3.57 -15.46
N GLU A 91 -22.20 4.38 -14.40
CA GLU A 91 -22.66 5.78 -14.39
C GLU A 91 -21.76 6.74 -15.18
N PHE A 92 -20.64 6.27 -15.75
CA PHE A 92 -19.91 7.02 -16.79
C PHE A 92 -20.63 7.03 -18.15
N SER A 93 -21.92 6.68 -18.18
CA SER A 93 -22.82 6.94 -19.29
C SER A 93 -22.90 8.44 -19.52
N VAL A 94 -21.96 8.90 -20.35
CA VAL A 94 -21.87 10.14 -21.11
C VAL A 94 -23.14 10.98 -21.00
N LEU A 95 -22.96 12.24 -20.59
CA LEU A 95 -23.83 13.37 -20.96
C LEU A 95 -24.20 13.26 -22.45
N ALA A 96 -25.27 12.55 -22.76
CA ALA A 96 -25.81 12.34 -24.10
C ALA A 96 -27.09 13.15 -24.25
#